data_AF-A0A1F9G5Q6-F1
#
_entry.id   AF-A0A1F9G5Q6-F1
#
_cell.length_a   1.000
_cell.length_b   1.000
_cell.length_c   1.000
_cell.angle_alpha   90.00
_cell.angle_beta   90.00
_cell.angle_gamma   90.00
#
_symmetry.space_group_name_H-M   'P 1'
#
loop_
_entity.id
_entity.type
_entity.pdbx_description
1 polymer ?
#
loop_
_entity_poly.entity_id
_entity_poly.type
_entity_poly.pdbx_seq_one_letter_code
_entity_poly.pdbx_strand_id
1 'polypeptide(L)'
;MRAMRFAVVASTLVLIVSTATAARADRQTFLGWHASGGFSYQTVESAAGTVVRVCREDVNDVPAGWPEGVSIGPGSACGELPAMVGSKPALDYAKADIKGTKADKKSPFGLAVKLEKGEGKAAVLVLDGPAGKEGSKQEQVAEVASDAALKIVDQLWRADGKQLAVTVELDKPAKGDKHAPRWVFVVDVSKLLIGGPAGRKVAERAHAAGRALYRKRDWSGAGKKLEEAITADPTWAPARFLRAAAEAQGGVGRSAMIENLTWLKEQGEKDAAAKKLLAQAKSDAAFDAWIGEPEVRELLGLPKVSSMDVPTRLLERKATWTLQGATCTRPWLTLVFKGAGKTGGTAALAVVESCKGKKAQKAGQLVWKASAAGTFEIELKKPVDGVAFPAKATIVLDESYQQIKLVAPDGSELGTFEPGAARVDDSTL
;
A
#
# COMPACT_ATOMS: atom_id res chain seq x y z
N MET A 1 50.08 36.47 55.70
CA MET A 1 49.24 35.34 56.12
C MET A 1 48.19 35.85 57.10
N ARG A 2 46.93 35.98 56.68
CA ARG A 2 45.77 36.28 57.56
C ARG A 2 44.78 35.13 57.40
N ALA A 3 44.52 34.42 58.48
CA ALA A 3 43.59 33.30 58.53
C ALA A 3 42.15 33.82 58.69
N MET A 4 41.29 33.52 57.72
CA MET A 4 39.84 33.73 57.81
C MET A 4 39.21 32.57 58.60
N ARG A 5 38.47 32.91 59.66
CA ARG A 5 37.57 31.99 60.37
C ARG A 5 36.18 32.10 59.74
N PHE A 6 35.67 31.01 59.18
CA PHE A 6 34.26 30.88 58.79
C PHE A 6 33.46 30.30 59.96
N ALA A 7 32.37 30.97 60.31
CA ALA A 7 31.36 30.47 61.23
C ALA A 7 30.37 29.59 60.46
N VAL A 8 30.18 28.35 60.92
CA VAL A 8 29.14 27.44 60.40
C VAL A 8 27.86 27.70 61.19
N VAL A 9 26.83 28.22 60.51
CA VAL A 9 25.47 28.31 61.06
C VAL A 9 24.76 27.00 60.75
N ALA A 10 24.43 26.24 61.79
CA ALA A 10 23.62 25.03 61.67
C ALA A 10 22.14 25.41 61.53
N SER A 11 21.58 25.21 60.34
CA SER A 11 20.13 25.31 60.10
C SER A 11 19.46 23.99 60.45
N THR A 12 18.64 24.01 61.49
CA THR A 12 17.75 22.90 61.88
C THR A 12 16.65 22.74 60.84
N LEU A 13 16.74 21.68 60.03
CA LEU A 13 15.70 21.28 59.07
C LEU A 13 14.55 20.60 59.84
N VAL A 14 13.41 21.26 59.95
CA VAL A 14 12.16 20.63 60.45
C VAL A 14 11.60 19.76 59.35
N LEU A 15 11.73 18.44 59.49
CA LEU A 15 11.12 17.45 58.61
C LEU A 15 9.61 17.38 58.92
N ILE A 16 8.80 18.14 58.18
CA ILE A 16 7.35 17.93 58.18
C ILE A 16 7.10 16.65 57.36
N VAL A 17 6.90 15.53 58.05
CA VAL A 17 6.35 14.31 57.46
C VAL A 17 4.89 14.60 57.13
N SER A 18 4.66 15.18 55.95
CA SER A 18 3.32 15.21 55.37
C SER A 18 2.95 13.77 55.04
N THR A 19 2.04 13.20 55.83
CA THR A 19 1.33 11.97 55.47
C THR A 19 0.41 12.30 54.31
N ALA A 20 0.98 12.49 53.11
CA ALA A 20 0.22 12.47 51.88
C ALA A 20 -0.48 11.11 51.85
N THR A 21 -1.78 11.13 52.09
CA THR A 21 -2.65 9.98 51.86
C THR A 21 -2.45 9.64 50.40
N ALA A 22 -1.71 8.56 50.12
CA ALA A 22 -1.44 8.13 48.76
C ALA A 22 -2.80 8.07 48.04
N ALA A 23 -2.97 8.92 47.03
CA ALA A 23 -4.19 8.99 46.26
C ALA A 23 -4.56 7.57 45.83
N ARG A 24 -5.81 7.17 46.07
CA ARG A 24 -6.32 5.85 45.71
C ARG A 24 -5.94 5.55 44.26
N ALA A 25 -5.44 4.34 44.03
CA ALA A 25 -4.96 3.95 42.72
C ALA A 25 -6.14 3.90 41.73
N ASP A 26 -6.14 4.88 40.84
CA ASP A 26 -7.23 5.15 39.91
C ASP A 26 -7.43 4.03 38.88
N ARG A 27 -8.68 3.80 38.49
CA ARG A 27 -9.05 2.78 37.51
C ARG A 27 -9.19 3.41 36.12
N GLN A 28 -8.23 3.16 35.23
CA GLN A 28 -8.31 3.59 33.84
C GLN A 28 -9.12 2.58 33.01
N THR A 29 -9.97 3.06 32.11
CA THR A 29 -10.81 2.24 31.23
C THR A 29 -10.75 2.79 29.81
N PHE A 30 -10.49 1.92 28.83
CA PHE A 30 -10.49 2.32 27.42
C PHE A 30 -11.90 2.66 26.95
N LEU A 31 -12.04 3.75 26.22
CA LEU A 31 -13.31 4.24 25.70
C LEU A 31 -13.56 3.76 24.27
N GLY A 32 -12.56 3.89 23.41
CA GLY A 32 -12.73 3.65 21.97
C GLY A 32 -11.64 4.30 21.15
N TRP A 33 -11.67 4.01 19.85
CA TRP A 33 -10.79 4.64 18.87
C TRP A 33 -11.47 5.87 18.29
N HIS A 34 -10.65 6.83 17.85
CA HIS A 34 -11.00 7.95 17.01
C HIS A 34 -9.96 8.04 15.87
N ALA A 35 -10.21 8.86 14.84
CA ALA A 35 -9.24 9.09 13.78
C ALA A 35 -7.88 9.57 14.31
N SER A 36 -7.92 10.39 15.38
CA SER A 36 -6.75 10.98 16.05
C SER A 36 -6.08 10.09 17.11
N GLY A 37 -6.60 8.89 17.40
CA GLY A 37 -5.96 7.96 18.33
C GLY A 37 -6.91 7.29 19.32
N GLY A 38 -6.34 6.71 20.38
CA GLY A 38 -7.09 6.03 21.44
C GLY A 38 -7.58 6.99 22.52
N PHE A 39 -8.80 6.76 23.00
CA PHE A 39 -9.39 7.46 24.15
C PHE A 39 -9.55 6.50 25.32
N SER A 40 -9.27 6.99 26.52
CA SER A 40 -9.57 6.29 27.77
C SER A 40 -10.07 7.28 28.81
N TYR A 41 -10.60 6.79 29.94
CA TYR A 41 -10.96 7.63 31.06
C TYR A 41 -10.50 7.03 32.36
N GLN A 42 -10.30 7.89 33.34
CA GLN A 42 -9.87 7.57 34.68
C GLN A 42 -10.92 8.12 35.66
N THR A 43 -11.31 7.31 36.63
CA THR A 43 -12.20 7.74 37.71
C THR A 43 -11.39 7.95 38.97
N VAL A 44 -11.42 9.17 39.50
CA VAL A 44 -10.67 9.61 40.69
C VAL A 44 -11.65 9.89 41.82
N GLU A 45 -11.51 9.18 42.94
CA GLU A 45 -12.29 9.50 44.15
C GLU A 45 -11.58 10.62 44.92
N SER A 46 -12.30 11.72 45.17
CA SER A 46 -11.84 12.84 46.00
C SER A 46 -12.77 13.08 47.18
N ALA A 47 -12.33 13.87 48.16
CA ALA A 47 -13.18 14.31 49.27
C ALA A 47 -14.43 15.08 48.80
N ALA A 48 -14.38 15.71 47.62
CA ALA A 48 -15.49 16.44 47.00
C ALA A 48 -16.40 15.55 46.12
N GLY A 49 -16.12 14.25 46.02
CA GLY A 49 -16.85 13.30 45.19
C GLY A 49 -15.99 12.69 44.06
N THR A 50 -16.64 11.90 43.21
CA THR A 50 -16.00 11.19 42.10
C THR A 50 -15.81 12.10 40.89
N VAL A 51 -14.55 12.29 40.47
CA VAL A 51 -14.17 13.04 39.28
C VAL A 51 -13.83 12.04 38.16
N VAL A 52 -14.24 12.35 36.91
CA VAL A 52 -13.82 11.59 35.73
C VAL A 52 -12.86 12.45 34.93
N ARG A 53 -11.68 11.90 34.62
CA ARG A 53 -10.70 12.51 33.72
C ARG A 53 -10.69 11.73 32.42
N VAL A 54 -10.68 12.41 31.28
CA VAL A 54 -10.55 11.79 29.96
C VAL A 54 -9.09 11.88 29.53
N CYS A 55 -8.56 10.77 29.05
CA CYS A 55 -7.16 10.58 28.69
C CYS A 55 -7.05 10.29 27.19
N ARG A 56 -6.07 10.90 26.53
CA ARG A 56 -5.84 10.78 25.09
C ARG A 56 -4.36 10.57 24.80
N GLU A 57 -4.07 9.83 23.74
CA GLU A 57 -2.69 9.49 23.35
C GLU A 57 -1.99 10.63 22.58
N ASP A 58 -2.64 11.27 21.60
CA ASP A 58 -2.03 12.33 20.78
C ASP A 58 -2.58 13.70 21.16
N VAL A 59 -1.78 14.62 21.68
CA VAL A 59 -2.23 15.96 22.15
C VAL A 59 -2.48 16.98 21.03
N ASN A 60 -2.13 16.68 19.78
CA ASN A 60 -2.12 17.68 18.71
C ASN A 60 -3.43 17.81 17.92
N ASP A 61 -4.35 16.83 18.03
CA ASP A 61 -5.55 16.78 17.19
C ASP A 61 -6.82 16.80 18.04
N VAL A 62 -7.22 18.00 18.48
CA VAL A 62 -8.44 18.25 19.25
C VAL A 62 -9.65 18.28 18.31
N PRO A 63 -10.65 17.38 18.46
CA PRO A 63 -11.83 17.41 17.63
C PRO A 63 -12.50 18.79 17.67
N ALA A 64 -12.98 19.24 16.51
CA ALA A 64 -13.78 20.46 16.44
C ALA A 64 -15.00 20.34 17.37
N GLY A 65 -15.17 21.28 18.30
CA GLY A 65 -16.24 21.26 19.30
C GLY A 65 -15.87 20.69 20.67
N TRP A 66 -14.60 20.32 20.91
CA TRP A 66 -14.14 20.00 22.26
C TRP A 66 -14.35 21.22 23.19
N PRO A 67 -14.84 21.03 24.44
CA PRO A 67 -15.19 22.17 25.29
C PRO A 67 -14.00 23.10 25.54
N GLU A 68 -14.20 24.41 25.31
CA GLU A 68 -13.20 25.44 25.65
C GLU A 68 -12.81 25.36 27.12
N GLY A 69 -11.50 25.49 27.40
CA GLY A 69 -10.95 25.46 28.76
C GLY A 69 -10.54 24.08 29.28
N VAL A 70 -10.79 23.00 28.55
CA VAL A 70 -10.20 21.68 28.86
C VAL A 70 -8.73 21.68 28.43
N SER A 71 -7.83 22.02 29.35
CA SER A 71 -6.40 22.07 29.08
C SER A 71 -5.83 20.66 28.83
N ILE A 72 -5.23 20.46 27.66
CA ILE A 72 -4.35 19.33 27.36
C ILE A 72 -2.93 19.86 27.54
N GLY A 73 -2.43 19.86 28.77
CA GLY A 73 -1.09 20.35 29.07
C GLY A 73 -0.01 19.42 28.48
N PRO A 74 1.17 19.93 28.08
CA PRO A 74 2.29 19.07 27.71
C PRO A 74 2.68 18.21 28.93
N GLY A 75 2.59 16.89 28.78
CA GLY A 75 2.89 15.91 29.83
C GLY A 75 1.70 15.49 30.72
N SER A 76 0.48 16.00 30.49
CA SER A 76 -0.74 15.51 31.17
C SER A 76 -1.52 14.58 30.25
N ALA A 77 -1.25 13.27 30.33
CA ALA A 77 -1.95 12.23 29.56
C ALA A 77 -3.46 12.10 29.91
N CYS A 78 -3.92 12.80 30.95
CA CYS A 78 -5.32 12.92 31.36
C CYS A 78 -5.59 14.36 31.83
N GLY A 79 -6.54 15.05 31.21
CA GLY A 79 -6.92 16.41 31.59
C GLY A 79 -8.00 16.41 32.68
N GLU A 80 -7.89 17.31 33.66
CA GLU A 80 -9.04 17.67 34.49
C GLU A 80 -10.00 18.55 33.69
N LEU A 81 -11.27 18.19 33.71
CA LEU A 81 -12.31 18.98 33.06
C LEU A 81 -12.63 20.20 33.93
N PRO A 82 -12.88 21.39 33.35
CA PRO A 82 -13.40 22.51 34.09
C PRO A 82 -14.64 22.10 34.88
N ALA A 83 -14.74 22.51 36.14
CA ALA A 83 -15.86 22.18 37.02
C ALA A 83 -17.25 22.49 36.40
N MET A 84 -17.30 23.42 35.44
CA MET A 84 -18.50 23.86 34.74
C MET A 84 -19.08 22.84 33.74
N VAL A 85 -18.27 21.90 33.22
CA VAL A 85 -18.74 20.91 32.21
C VAL A 85 -19.31 19.66 32.89
N GLY A 86 -18.93 19.38 34.15
CA GLY A 86 -19.28 18.15 34.85
C GLY A 86 -18.59 16.91 34.26
N SER A 87 -18.25 15.95 35.11
CA SER A 87 -17.56 14.71 34.72
C SER A 87 -18.38 13.80 33.80
N LYS A 88 -19.72 13.84 33.92
CA LYS A 88 -20.65 12.98 33.17
C LYS A 88 -20.91 13.46 31.74
N PRO A 89 -21.21 14.75 31.46
CA PRO A 89 -21.38 15.25 30.10
C PRO A 89 -20.16 15.08 29.20
N ALA A 90 -18.94 15.21 29.72
CA ALA A 90 -17.72 15.01 28.92
C ALA A 90 -17.46 13.55 28.57
N LEU A 91 -17.73 12.62 29.50
CA LEU A 91 -17.68 11.19 29.22
C LEU A 91 -18.72 10.80 28.17
N ASP A 92 -19.93 11.36 28.26
CA ASP A 92 -20.99 11.15 27.28
C ASP A 92 -20.64 11.76 25.91
N TYR A 93 -19.98 12.93 25.89
CA TYR A 93 -19.44 13.54 24.68
C TYR A 93 -18.35 12.68 24.03
N ALA A 94 -17.34 12.25 24.79
CA ALA A 94 -16.29 11.37 24.30
C ALA A 94 -16.86 10.04 23.75
N LYS A 95 -17.86 9.45 24.43
CA LYS A 95 -18.57 8.26 23.95
C LYS A 95 -19.36 8.50 22.66
N ALA A 96 -19.92 9.69 22.47
CA ALA A 96 -20.62 10.05 21.26
C ALA A 96 -19.65 10.22 20.07
N ASP A 97 -18.48 10.81 20.32
CA ASP A 97 -17.45 11.09 19.31
C ASP A 97 -16.74 9.82 18.80
N ILE A 98 -16.48 8.86 19.69
CA ILE A 98 -15.87 7.56 19.33
C ILE A 98 -16.88 6.53 18.78
N LYS A 99 -18.17 6.90 18.68
CA LYS A 99 -19.24 5.97 18.32
C LYS A 99 -19.03 5.40 16.91
N GLY A 100 -18.93 4.08 16.81
CA GLY A 100 -18.81 3.37 15.53
C GLY A 100 -17.41 2.85 15.21
N THR A 101 -16.42 3.07 16.08
CA THR A 101 -15.13 2.42 15.90
C THR A 101 -15.22 0.94 16.28
N LYS A 102 -15.12 0.07 15.27
CA LYS A 102 -15.03 -1.38 15.47
C LYS A 102 -13.72 -1.67 16.20
N ALA A 103 -13.83 -2.30 17.36
CA ALA A 103 -12.70 -2.87 18.07
C ALA A 103 -12.84 -4.39 18.06
N ASP A 104 -11.76 -5.07 17.71
CA ASP A 104 -11.70 -6.53 17.73
C ASP A 104 -10.85 -7.00 18.91
N LYS A 105 -11.25 -8.12 19.52
CA LYS A 105 -10.47 -8.77 20.60
C LYS A 105 -9.29 -9.58 20.09
N LYS A 106 -9.17 -9.73 18.77
CA LYS A 106 -8.11 -10.49 18.10
C LYS A 106 -7.43 -9.61 17.08
N SER A 107 -6.12 -9.76 16.94
CA SER A 107 -5.38 -9.03 15.92
C SER A 107 -5.90 -9.39 14.52
N PRO A 108 -6.23 -8.40 13.66
CA PRO A 108 -6.63 -8.67 12.29
C PRO A 108 -5.50 -9.28 11.46
N PHE A 109 -4.25 -9.22 11.94
CA PHE A 109 -3.06 -9.75 11.27
C PHE A 109 -2.41 -10.91 12.03
N GLY A 110 -3.02 -11.35 13.14
CA GLY A 110 -2.52 -12.47 13.94
C GLY A 110 -1.29 -12.13 14.79
N LEU A 111 -1.10 -10.87 15.16
CA LEU A 111 -0.15 -10.46 16.19
C LEU A 111 -0.59 -11.03 17.56
N ALA A 112 0.38 -11.43 18.37
CA ALA A 112 0.15 -11.91 19.74
C ALA A 112 0.51 -10.81 20.76
N VAL A 113 -0.18 -10.80 21.89
CA VAL A 113 0.06 -9.86 22.99
C VAL A 113 0.49 -10.65 24.22
N LYS A 114 1.61 -10.25 24.82
CA LYS A 114 2.18 -10.85 26.03
C LYS A 114 2.45 -9.76 27.05
N LEU A 115 2.28 -10.09 28.33
CA LEU A 115 2.72 -9.25 29.44
C LEU A 115 4.01 -9.84 30.01
N GLU A 116 5.06 -9.04 30.07
CA GLU A 116 6.31 -9.39 30.75
C GLU A 116 6.50 -8.54 32.00
N LYS A 117 7.07 -9.16 33.03
CA LYS A 117 7.35 -8.52 34.31
C LYS A 117 8.86 -8.47 34.51
N GLY A 118 9.37 -7.28 34.76
CA GLY A 118 10.75 -7.01 35.18
C GLY A 118 10.79 -6.45 36.60
N GLU A 119 12.00 -6.18 37.09
CA GLU A 119 12.22 -5.54 38.39
C GLU A 119 11.57 -4.14 38.40
N GLY A 120 10.44 -4.03 39.10
CA GLY A 120 9.68 -2.79 39.22
C GLY A 120 8.96 -2.33 37.95
N LYS A 121 8.85 -3.19 36.92
CA LYS A 121 8.35 -2.80 35.59
C LYS A 121 7.43 -3.86 35.00
N ALA A 122 6.39 -3.41 34.31
CA ALA A 122 5.51 -4.23 33.49
C ALA A 122 5.61 -3.77 32.05
N ALA A 123 5.82 -4.71 31.13
CA ALA A 123 5.98 -4.47 29.71
C ALA A 123 4.88 -5.18 28.94
N VAL A 124 4.08 -4.43 28.18
CA VAL A 124 3.19 -5.02 27.16
C VAL A 124 4.02 -5.24 25.91
N LEU A 125 4.14 -6.51 25.51
CA LEU A 125 4.82 -6.93 24.30
C LEU A 125 3.82 -7.32 23.22
N VAL A 126 4.00 -6.77 22.02
CA VAL A 126 3.31 -7.24 20.82
C VAL A 126 4.31 -7.97 19.93
N LEU A 127 3.95 -9.18 19.49
CA LEU A 127 4.83 -10.09 18.76
C LEU A 127 4.25 -10.42 17.39
N ASP A 128 5.09 -10.33 16.35
CA ASP A 128 4.80 -10.85 15.01
C ASP A 128 5.38 -12.26 14.82
N GLY A 129 4.51 -13.27 14.79
CA GLY A 129 4.88 -14.68 14.59
C GLY A 129 4.16 -15.65 15.52
N PRO A 130 4.38 -16.98 15.35
CA PRO A 130 3.84 -17.98 16.27
C PRO A 130 4.38 -17.73 17.68
N ALA A 131 3.50 -17.82 18.68
CA ALA A 131 3.83 -17.56 20.08
C ALA A 131 5.10 -18.34 20.50
N GLY A 132 6.11 -17.63 20.99
CA GLY A 132 7.34 -18.21 21.56
C GLY A 132 8.57 -18.22 20.67
N LYS A 133 8.55 -17.63 19.47
CA LYS A 133 9.77 -17.37 18.69
C LYS A 133 10.13 -15.87 18.76
N GLU A 134 11.42 -15.54 18.75
CA GLU A 134 11.95 -14.17 18.67
C GLU A 134 11.54 -13.51 17.35
N GLY A 135 10.30 -13.04 17.27
CA GLY A 135 9.84 -12.14 16.23
C GLY A 135 10.20 -10.69 16.56
N SER A 136 9.90 -9.77 15.64
CA SER A 136 9.92 -8.34 15.95
C SER A 136 8.98 -8.06 17.11
N LYS A 137 9.46 -7.29 18.10
CA LYS A 137 8.71 -6.93 19.30
C LYS A 137 8.55 -5.43 19.42
N GLN A 138 7.41 -5.01 19.96
CA GLN A 138 7.21 -3.64 20.41
C GLN A 138 6.79 -3.63 21.87
N GLU A 139 7.37 -2.72 22.64
CA GLU A 139 7.31 -2.70 24.09
C GLU A 139 6.79 -1.35 24.58
N GLN A 140 5.86 -1.38 25.53
CA GLN A 140 5.47 -0.23 26.33
C GLN A 140 5.56 -0.61 27.80
N VAL A 141 6.28 0.21 28.58
CA VAL A 141 6.64 -0.09 29.96
C VAL A 141 5.90 0.84 30.91
N ALA A 142 5.37 0.29 32.00
CA ALA A 142 4.94 1.06 33.17
C ALA A 142 5.70 0.60 34.41
N GLU A 143 5.90 1.52 35.35
CA GLU A 143 6.40 1.20 36.68
C GLU A 143 5.31 0.53 37.51
N VAL A 144 5.66 -0.58 38.14
CA VAL A 144 4.76 -1.38 38.99
C VAL A 144 5.53 -1.88 40.20
N ALA A 145 4.85 -2.20 41.30
CA ALA A 145 5.51 -2.84 42.43
C ALA A 145 6.18 -4.16 42.00
N SER A 146 7.40 -4.42 42.48
CA SER A 146 8.22 -5.56 42.03
C SER A 146 7.59 -6.93 42.35
N ASP A 147 6.69 -7.00 43.33
CA ASP A 147 5.96 -8.20 43.76
C ASP A 147 4.53 -8.30 43.17
N ALA A 148 4.06 -7.27 42.47
CA ALA A 148 2.72 -7.23 41.87
C ALA A 148 2.48 -8.39 40.88
N ALA A 149 1.41 -9.15 41.08
CA ALA A 149 0.89 -10.06 40.07
C ALA A 149 -0.05 -9.27 39.13
N LEU A 150 0.16 -9.39 37.82
CA LEU A 150 -0.52 -8.60 36.80
C LEU A 150 -1.10 -9.51 35.72
N LYS A 151 -2.24 -9.11 35.14
CA LYS A 151 -2.86 -9.80 34.02
C LYS A 151 -3.41 -8.83 32.98
N ILE A 152 -3.44 -9.28 31.73
CA ILE A 152 -4.19 -8.60 30.66
C ILE A 152 -5.66 -8.96 30.82
N VAL A 153 -6.52 -7.95 30.98
CA VAL A 153 -7.98 -8.14 31.13
C VAL A 153 -8.76 -7.77 29.89
N ASP A 154 -8.20 -6.93 29.02
CA ASP A 154 -8.81 -6.62 27.73
C ASP A 154 -7.76 -6.25 26.68
N GLN A 155 -8.11 -6.51 25.42
CA GLN A 155 -7.31 -6.19 24.24
C GLN A 155 -8.25 -5.71 23.15
N LEU A 156 -8.05 -4.50 22.67
CA LEU A 156 -8.90 -3.88 21.68
C LEU A 156 -8.05 -3.39 20.52
N TRP A 157 -8.21 -4.01 19.36
CA TRP A 157 -7.48 -3.67 18.15
C TRP A 157 -8.24 -2.61 17.36
N ARG A 158 -7.52 -1.63 16.82
CA ARG A 158 -8.07 -0.70 15.84
C ARG A 158 -8.40 -1.45 14.55
N ALA A 159 -9.41 -1.01 13.80
CA ALA A 159 -9.87 -1.70 12.59
C ALA A 159 -8.80 -1.84 11.48
N ASP A 160 -7.88 -0.89 11.38
CA ASP A 160 -6.72 -0.97 10.47
C ASP A 160 -5.57 -1.84 11.02
N GLY A 161 -5.70 -2.31 12.26
CA GLY A 161 -4.73 -3.12 13.00
C GLY A 161 -3.42 -2.43 13.34
N LYS A 162 -3.30 -1.12 13.13
CA LYS A 162 -2.08 -0.33 13.39
C LYS A 162 -1.90 0.05 14.84
N GLN A 163 -2.96 0.04 15.63
CA GLN A 163 -2.92 0.34 17.06
C GLN A 163 -3.66 -0.72 17.86
N LEU A 164 -3.19 -0.91 19.10
CA LEU A 164 -3.74 -1.83 20.08
C LEU A 164 -3.87 -1.11 21.42
N ALA A 165 -5.04 -1.21 22.04
CA ALA A 165 -5.24 -0.85 23.44
C ALA A 165 -5.24 -2.11 24.30
N VAL A 166 -4.37 -2.18 25.30
CA VAL A 166 -4.27 -3.29 26.26
C VAL A 166 -4.61 -2.79 27.65
N THR A 167 -5.62 -3.38 28.28
CA THR A 167 -5.93 -3.10 29.68
C THR A 167 -5.25 -4.14 30.55
N VAL A 168 -4.39 -3.67 31.47
CA VAL A 168 -3.68 -4.49 32.45
C VAL A 168 -4.25 -4.18 33.83
N GLU A 169 -4.48 -5.22 34.62
CA GLU A 169 -5.00 -5.12 35.99
C GLU A 169 -4.07 -5.85 36.96
N LEU A 170 -3.95 -5.33 38.18
CA LEU A 170 -3.38 -6.08 39.29
C LEU A 170 -4.26 -7.29 39.63
N ASP A 171 -3.67 -8.46 39.85
CA ASP A 171 -4.44 -9.67 40.16
C ASP A 171 -5.19 -9.57 41.48
N LYS A 172 -4.68 -8.77 42.43
CA LYS A 172 -5.31 -8.52 43.72
C LYS A 172 -5.31 -7.03 44.05
N PRO A 173 -6.43 -6.49 44.58
CA PRO A 173 -6.45 -5.14 45.12
C PRO A 173 -5.58 -5.05 46.37
N ALA A 174 -5.11 -3.84 46.69
CA ALA A 174 -4.46 -3.59 47.98
C ALA A 174 -5.44 -3.83 49.13
N LYS A 175 -4.91 -4.14 50.32
CA LYS A 175 -5.73 -4.40 51.50
C LYS A 175 -6.56 -3.15 51.84
N GLY A 176 -7.89 -3.27 51.70
CA GLY A 176 -8.84 -2.17 51.94
C GLY A 176 -9.45 -1.57 50.68
N ASP A 177 -8.95 -1.93 49.48
CA ASP A 177 -9.51 -1.48 48.22
C ASP A 177 -10.51 -2.49 47.64
N LYS A 178 -11.61 -1.96 47.10
CA LYS A 178 -12.67 -2.78 46.47
C LYS A 178 -12.30 -3.26 45.06
N HIS A 179 -11.37 -2.58 44.40
CA HIS A 179 -11.01 -2.82 43.01
C HIS A 179 -9.49 -2.77 42.83
N ALA A 180 -8.98 -3.64 41.97
CA ALA A 180 -7.58 -3.62 41.60
C ALA A 180 -7.31 -2.43 40.66
N PRO A 181 -6.14 -1.78 40.79
CA PRO A 181 -5.70 -0.76 39.84
C PRO A 181 -5.66 -1.28 38.41
N ARG A 182 -5.97 -0.41 37.46
CA ARG A 182 -5.98 -0.70 36.03
C ARG A 182 -5.26 0.37 35.24
N TRP A 183 -4.48 -0.09 34.26
CA TRP A 183 -3.79 0.75 33.30
C TRP A 183 -4.20 0.39 31.89
N VAL A 184 -4.31 1.40 31.04
CA VAL A 184 -4.54 1.21 29.60
C VAL A 184 -3.27 1.62 28.86
N PHE A 185 -2.68 0.65 28.19
CA PHE A 185 -1.54 0.83 27.30
C PHE A 185 -2.08 1.01 25.88
N VAL A 186 -1.64 2.06 25.20
CA VAL A 186 -1.90 2.22 23.76
C VAL A 186 -0.58 2.05 23.03
N VAL A 187 -0.55 1.04 22.17
CA VAL A 187 0.65 0.59 21.47
C VAL A 187 0.41 0.78 19.97
N ASP A 188 1.17 1.67 19.36
CA ASP A 188 1.33 1.70 17.89
C ASP A 188 2.11 0.46 17.48
N VAL A 189 1.57 -0.38 16.61
CA VAL A 189 2.20 -1.61 16.12
C VAL A 189 2.56 -1.51 14.64
N SER A 190 2.48 -0.32 14.04
CA SER A 190 2.66 -0.12 12.60
C SER A 190 4.00 -0.66 12.08
N LYS A 191 5.06 -0.61 12.90
CA LYS A 191 6.38 -1.15 12.55
C LYS A 191 6.39 -2.69 12.44
N LEU A 192 5.52 -3.38 13.19
CA LEU A 192 5.35 -4.83 13.10
C LEU A 192 4.54 -5.26 11.87
N LEU A 193 3.91 -4.31 11.18
CA LEU A 193 3.15 -4.54 9.96
C LEU A 193 3.98 -4.34 8.68
N ILE A 194 5.29 -4.14 8.82
CA ILE A 194 6.24 -3.96 7.72
C ILE A 194 7.24 -5.11 7.77
N GLY A 195 7.24 -5.94 6.74
CA GLY A 195 7.96 -7.20 6.72
C GLY A 195 7.35 -8.24 7.67
N GLY A 196 8.00 -9.41 7.78
CA GLY A 196 7.55 -10.49 8.64
C GLY A 196 6.19 -11.11 8.26
N PRO A 197 5.67 -12.04 9.09
CA PRO A 197 4.39 -12.69 8.86
C PRO A 197 3.17 -11.75 8.87
N ALA A 198 3.12 -10.74 9.74
CA ALA A 198 1.99 -9.80 9.80
C ALA A 198 2.01 -8.85 8.61
N GLY A 199 3.18 -8.30 8.26
CA GLY A 199 3.34 -7.48 7.05
C GLY A 199 2.99 -8.25 5.78
N ARG A 200 3.35 -9.54 5.68
CA ARG A 200 2.91 -10.42 4.58
C ARG A 200 1.38 -10.47 4.46
N LYS A 201 0.64 -10.60 5.56
CA LYS A 201 -0.84 -10.63 5.52
C LYS A 201 -1.46 -9.29 5.13
N VAL A 202 -0.88 -8.17 5.59
CA VAL A 202 -1.28 -6.83 5.16
C VAL A 202 -1.06 -6.70 3.65
N ALA A 203 0.11 -7.13 3.18
CA ALA A 203 0.45 -7.14 1.78
C ALA A 203 -0.56 -7.98 0.98
N GLU A 204 -0.85 -9.22 1.41
CA GLU A 204 -1.81 -10.11 0.77
C GLU A 204 -3.19 -9.48 0.55
N ARG A 205 -3.72 -8.79 1.56
CA ARG A 205 -4.99 -8.06 1.46
C ARG A 205 -4.90 -6.90 0.46
N ALA A 206 -3.85 -6.09 0.55
CA ALA A 206 -3.65 -4.94 -0.33
C ALA A 206 -3.47 -5.38 -1.80
N HIS A 207 -2.70 -6.45 -2.05
CA HIS A 207 -2.57 -7.04 -3.38
C HIS A 207 -3.89 -7.63 -3.88
N ALA A 208 -4.68 -8.31 -3.03
CA ALA A 208 -5.99 -8.81 -3.46
C ALA A 208 -6.89 -7.66 -3.94
N ALA A 209 -6.90 -6.53 -3.22
CA ALA A 209 -7.60 -5.31 -3.62
C ALA A 209 -7.02 -4.73 -4.93
N GLY A 210 -5.69 -4.60 -5.04
CA GLY A 210 -5.03 -4.11 -6.25
C GLY A 210 -5.31 -4.98 -7.48
N ARG A 211 -5.35 -6.31 -7.31
CA ARG A 211 -5.74 -7.26 -8.37
C ARG A 211 -7.19 -7.08 -8.80
N ALA A 212 -8.10 -6.80 -7.87
CA ALA A 212 -9.50 -6.54 -8.18
C ALA A 212 -9.65 -5.24 -9.01
N LEU A 213 -8.91 -4.19 -8.66
CA LEU A 213 -8.88 -2.92 -9.40
C LEU A 213 -8.24 -3.09 -10.78
N TYR A 214 -7.13 -3.83 -10.88
CA TYR A 214 -6.48 -4.16 -12.14
C TYR A 214 -7.44 -4.88 -13.10
N ARG A 215 -8.22 -5.85 -12.61
CA ARG A 215 -9.25 -6.53 -13.44
C ARG A 215 -10.36 -5.60 -13.92
N LYS A 216 -10.66 -4.55 -13.14
CA LYS A 216 -11.63 -3.50 -13.51
C LYS A 216 -11.00 -2.42 -14.41
N ARG A 217 -9.73 -2.55 -14.78
CA ARG A 217 -8.95 -1.56 -15.55
C ARG A 217 -8.74 -0.22 -14.84
N ASP A 218 -8.98 -0.17 -13.53
CA ASP A 218 -8.58 0.97 -12.71
C ASP A 218 -7.09 0.86 -12.38
N TRP A 219 -6.25 1.28 -13.34
CA TRP A 219 -4.79 1.14 -13.26
C TRP A 219 -4.19 1.98 -12.13
N SER A 220 -4.69 3.21 -11.94
CA SER A 220 -4.22 4.12 -10.89
C SER A 220 -4.60 3.59 -9.50
N GLY A 221 -5.85 3.16 -9.31
CA GLY A 221 -6.29 2.54 -8.07
C GLY A 221 -5.55 1.24 -7.77
N ALA A 222 -5.30 0.42 -8.79
CA ALA A 222 -4.49 -0.79 -8.65
C ALA A 222 -3.06 -0.47 -8.21
N GLY A 223 -2.41 0.50 -8.84
CA GLY A 223 -1.05 0.96 -8.49
C GLY A 223 -0.92 1.35 -7.02
N LYS A 224 -1.84 2.19 -6.51
CA LYS A 224 -1.87 2.62 -5.10
C LYS A 224 -2.00 1.43 -4.13
N LYS A 225 -2.92 0.49 -4.41
CA LYS A 225 -3.09 -0.70 -3.57
C LYS A 225 -1.91 -1.66 -3.63
N LEU A 226 -1.21 -1.73 -4.75
CA LEU A 226 -0.01 -2.56 -4.88
C LEU A 226 1.20 -1.90 -4.23
N GLU A 227 1.28 -0.57 -4.22
CA GLU A 227 2.24 0.17 -3.41
C GLU A 227 2.05 -0.05 -1.91
N GLU A 228 0.81 -0.01 -1.41
CA GLU A 228 0.49 -0.42 -0.03
C GLU A 228 0.98 -1.85 0.25
N ALA A 229 0.81 -2.78 -0.70
CA ALA A 229 1.28 -4.15 -0.55
C ALA A 229 2.81 -4.25 -0.51
N ILE A 230 3.52 -3.52 -1.37
CA ILE A 230 5.00 -3.49 -1.40
C ILE A 230 5.55 -2.79 -0.15
N THR A 231 4.87 -1.79 0.38
CA THR A 231 5.27 -1.11 1.62
C THR A 231 5.17 -2.06 2.81
N ALA A 232 4.07 -2.82 2.90
CA ALA A 232 3.86 -3.81 3.96
C ALA A 232 4.81 -5.02 3.82
N ASP A 233 5.17 -5.41 2.60
CA ASP A 233 6.16 -6.46 2.36
C ASP A 233 7.04 -6.14 1.14
N PRO A 234 8.20 -5.49 1.37
CA PRO A 234 9.10 -5.06 0.29
C PRO A 234 9.69 -6.19 -0.54
N THR A 235 9.65 -7.42 0.00
CA THR A 235 10.20 -8.63 -0.63
C THR A 235 9.18 -9.37 -1.50
N TRP A 236 7.93 -8.90 -1.57
CA TRP A 236 6.88 -9.65 -2.23
C TRP A 236 6.85 -9.48 -3.76
N ALA A 237 7.49 -10.42 -4.46
CA ALA A 237 7.59 -10.38 -5.92
C ALA A 237 6.23 -10.29 -6.67
N PRO A 238 5.15 -11.02 -6.30
CA PRO A 238 3.84 -10.89 -6.93
C PRO A 238 3.26 -9.47 -6.96
N ALA A 239 3.40 -8.70 -5.86
CA ALA A 239 2.88 -7.34 -5.79
C ALA A 239 3.66 -6.40 -6.74
N ARG A 240 4.99 -6.54 -6.78
CA ARG A 240 5.86 -5.76 -7.67
C ARG A 240 5.60 -6.05 -9.14
N PHE A 241 5.45 -7.32 -9.50
CA PHE A 241 5.09 -7.72 -10.86
C PHE A 241 3.75 -7.11 -11.28
N LEU A 242 2.71 -7.25 -10.45
CA LEU A 242 1.39 -6.72 -10.80
C LEU A 242 1.37 -5.19 -10.80
N ARG A 243 2.19 -4.53 -9.97
CA ARG A 243 2.36 -3.07 -10.02
C ARG A 243 2.99 -2.67 -11.35
N ALA A 244 4.10 -3.30 -11.74
CA ALA A 244 4.75 -3.04 -13.03
C ALA A 244 3.77 -3.21 -14.20
N ALA A 245 2.94 -4.26 -14.18
CA ALA A 245 1.90 -4.47 -15.19
C ALA A 245 0.81 -3.37 -15.18
N ALA A 246 0.36 -2.92 -14.00
CA ALA A 246 -0.61 -1.84 -13.85
C ALA A 246 -0.07 -0.51 -14.39
N GLU A 247 1.17 -0.17 -14.03
CA GLU A 247 1.84 1.04 -14.48
C GLU A 247 2.11 1.02 -16.00
N ALA A 248 2.45 -0.16 -16.54
CA ALA A 248 2.61 -0.37 -17.97
C ALA A 248 1.29 -0.13 -18.73
N GLN A 249 0.18 -0.66 -18.23
CA GLN A 249 -1.15 -0.49 -18.83
C GLN A 249 -1.70 0.95 -18.66
N GLY A 250 -1.41 1.61 -17.54
CA GLY A 250 -1.86 2.97 -17.26
C GLY A 250 -1.14 4.06 -18.04
N GLY A 251 -0.01 3.76 -18.71
CA GLY A 251 0.69 4.69 -19.60
C GLY A 251 1.49 5.81 -18.91
N VAL A 252 1.09 6.23 -17.71
CA VAL A 252 1.72 7.32 -16.94
C VAL A 252 2.83 6.86 -15.98
N GLY A 253 2.93 5.56 -15.73
CA GLY A 253 3.75 4.98 -14.67
C GLY A 253 5.14 4.48 -15.09
N ARG A 254 5.74 4.98 -16.17
CA ARG A 254 7.02 4.45 -16.73
C ARG A 254 8.09 4.22 -15.66
N SER A 255 8.34 5.21 -14.81
CA SER A 255 9.36 5.14 -13.76
C SER A 255 9.07 4.00 -12.77
N ALA A 256 7.84 3.91 -12.25
CA ALA A 256 7.43 2.88 -11.32
C ALA A 256 7.44 1.48 -11.96
N MET A 257 7.08 1.36 -13.24
CA MET A 257 7.22 0.11 -14.00
C MET A 257 8.68 -0.35 -14.03
N ILE A 258 9.60 0.53 -14.42
CA ILE A 258 11.04 0.25 -14.51
C ILE A 258 11.59 -0.13 -13.15
N GLU A 259 11.29 0.64 -12.10
CA GLU A 259 11.73 0.35 -10.72
C GLU A 259 11.36 -1.08 -10.31
N ASN A 260 10.11 -1.49 -10.56
CA ASN A 260 9.63 -2.82 -10.18
C ASN A 260 10.23 -3.94 -11.04
N LEU A 261 10.47 -3.71 -12.34
CA LEU A 261 11.15 -4.67 -13.21
C LEU A 261 12.64 -4.82 -12.85
N THR A 262 13.32 -3.71 -12.55
CA THR A 262 14.70 -3.71 -12.03
C THR A 262 14.79 -4.53 -10.77
N TRP A 263 13.90 -4.29 -9.81
CA TRP A 263 13.86 -5.08 -8.58
C TRP A 263 13.66 -6.58 -8.86
N LEU A 264 12.75 -6.94 -9.77
CA LEU A 264 12.52 -8.36 -10.13
C LEU A 264 13.74 -9.01 -10.78
N LYS A 265 14.50 -8.25 -11.58
CA LYS A 265 15.77 -8.69 -12.18
C LYS A 265 16.83 -8.94 -11.12
N GLU A 266 17.05 -7.98 -10.22
CA GLU A 266 18.02 -8.09 -9.13
C GLU A 266 17.69 -9.22 -8.15
N GLN A 267 16.42 -9.36 -7.77
CA GLN A 267 16.00 -10.43 -6.86
C GLN A 267 15.86 -11.79 -7.53
N GLY A 268 15.72 -11.85 -8.86
CA GLY A 268 15.60 -13.10 -9.60
C GLY A 268 16.82 -14.03 -9.47
N GLU A 269 17.97 -13.52 -9.01
CA GLU A 269 19.14 -14.34 -8.67
C GLU A 269 19.00 -15.09 -7.34
N LYS A 270 18.15 -14.57 -6.43
CA LYS A 270 18.01 -15.06 -5.04
C LYS A 270 16.63 -15.65 -4.75
N ASP A 271 15.61 -15.25 -5.50
CA ASP A 271 14.22 -15.66 -5.34
C ASP A 271 13.68 -16.25 -6.66
N ALA A 272 13.36 -17.56 -6.62
CA ALA A 272 12.78 -18.28 -7.74
C ALA A 272 11.42 -17.70 -8.18
N ALA A 273 10.63 -17.13 -7.26
CA ALA A 273 9.36 -16.49 -7.58
C ALA A 273 9.58 -15.21 -8.40
N ALA A 274 10.52 -14.35 -7.98
CA ALA A 274 10.92 -13.16 -8.74
C ALA A 274 11.42 -13.55 -10.14
N LYS A 275 12.30 -14.56 -10.25
CA LYS A 275 12.80 -15.07 -11.53
C LYS A 275 11.67 -15.55 -12.45
N LYS A 276 10.71 -16.30 -11.91
CA LYS A 276 9.54 -16.79 -12.66
C LYS A 276 8.66 -15.63 -13.14
N LEU A 277 8.43 -14.63 -12.31
CA LEU A 277 7.62 -13.47 -12.67
C LEU A 277 8.30 -12.57 -13.71
N LEU A 278 9.62 -12.41 -13.64
CA LEU A 278 10.38 -11.72 -14.69
C LEU A 278 10.32 -12.49 -16.02
N ALA A 279 10.43 -13.83 -15.98
CA ALA A 279 10.22 -14.65 -17.17
C ALA A 279 8.80 -14.53 -17.73
N GLN A 280 7.78 -14.42 -16.86
CA GLN A 280 6.41 -14.15 -17.27
C GLN A 280 6.29 -12.78 -17.97
N ALA A 281 6.91 -11.73 -17.43
CA ALA A 281 6.86 -10.37 -17.98
C ALA A 281 7.31 -10.30 -19.46
N LYS A 282 8.29 -11.13 -19.87
CA LYS A 282 8.72 -11.29 -21.28
C LYS A 282 7.58 -11.63 -22.24
N SER A 283 6.53 -12.27 -21.76
CA SER A 283 5.38 -12.72 -22.56
C SER A 283 4.04 -12.08 -22.16
N ASP A 284 4.01 -11.30 -21.08
CA ASP A 284 2.79 -10.71 -20.54
C ASP A 284 2.39 -9.47 -21.32
N ALA A 285 1.21 -9.49 -21.94
CA ALA A 285 0.69 -8.44 -22.79
C ALA A 285 0.64 -7.05 -22.12
N ALA A 286 0.67 -6.97 -20.78
CA ALA A 286 0.80 -5.71 -20.05
C ALA A 286 1.97 -4.84 -20.50
N PHE A 287 3.08 -5.48 -20.89
CA PHE A 287 4.30 -4.78 -21.28
C PHE A 287 4.41 -4.52 -22.79
N ASP A 288 3.39 -4.90 -23.60
CA ASP A 288 3.47 -4.86 -25.07
C ASP A 288 3.85 -3.47 -25.58
N ALA A 289 3.19 -2.44 -25.07
CA ALA A 289 3.40 -1.05 -25.48
C ALA A 289 4.75 -0.46 -25.02
N TRP A 290 5.54 -1.20 -24.24
CA TRP A 290 6.81 -0.74 -23.68
C TRP A 290 8.01 -1.56 -24.16
N ILE A 291 7.80 -2.67 -24.88
CA ILE A 291 8.90 -3.50 -25.40
C ILE A 291 9.77 -2.80 -26.44
N GLY A 292 9.32 -1.67 -26.99
CA GLY A 292 10.11 -0.85 -27.91
C GLY A 292 11.23 -0.10 -27.19
N GLU A 293 11.08 0.15 -25.89
CA GLU A 293 12.04 0.89 -25.07
C GLU A 293 13.29 0.06 -24.80
N PRO A 294 14.50 0.54 -25.15
CA PRO A 294 15.75 -0.21 -24.95
C PRO A 294 15.95 -0.70 -23.52
N GLU A 295 15.63 0.15 -22.54
CA GLU A 295 15.74 -0.13 -21.11
C GLU A 295 14.81 -1.28 -20.67
N VAL A 296 13.56 -1.27 -21.12
CA VAL A 296 12.59 -2.34 -20.81
C VAL A 296 13.03 -3.65 -21.45
N ARG A 297 13.54 -3.62 -22.68
CA ARG A 297 14.09 -4.81 -23.34
C ARG A 297 15.26 -5.40 -22.57
N GLU A 298 16.17 -4.55 -22.10
CA GLU A 298 17.32 -4.99 -21.29
C GLU A 298 16.89 -5.60 -19.95
N LEU A 299 15.91 -5.00 -19.28
CA LEU A 299 15.36 -5.52 -18.03
C LEU A 299 14.69 -6.88 -18.23
N LEU A 300 13.94 -7.01 -19.32
CA LEU A 300 13.30 -8.26 -19.70
C LEU A 300 14.26 -9.25 -20.37
N GLY A 301 15.54 -8.93 -20.60
CA GLY A 301 16.48 -9.81 -21.29
C GLY A 301 16.03 -10.18 -22.71
N LEU A 302 15.40 -9.25 -23.41
CA LEU A 302 15.00 -9.36 -24.82
C LEU A 302 16.15 -8.84 -25.71
N PRO A 303 16.33 -9.39 -26.94
CA PRO A 303 17.37 -8.91 -27.85
C PRO A 303 17.14 -7.45 -28.21
N LYS A 304 18.20 -6.67 -28.44
CA LYS A 304 18.07 -5.27 -28.87
C LYS A 304 17.29 -5.22 -30.18
N VAL A 305 16.38 -4.25 -30.30
CA VAL A 305 15.59 -4.00 -31.51
C VAL A 305 16.45 -3.98 -32.78
N SER A 306 17.59 -3.30 -32.75
CA SER A 306 18.52 -3.15 -33.88
C SER A 306 19.25 -4.44 -34.27
N SER A 307 19.20 -5.48 -33.43
CA SER A 307 19.81 -6.79 -33.70
C SER A 307 18.83 -7.83 -34.25
N MET A 308 17.53 -7.50 -34.29
CA MET A 308 16.50 -8.39 -34.80
C MET A 308 16.32 -8.20 -36.31
N ASP A 309 16.21 -9.30 -37.04
CA ASP A 309 15.69 -9.23 -38.40
C ASP A 309 14.22 -8.79 -38.40
N VAL A 310 13.80 -8.21 -39.51
CA VAL A 310 12.47 -7.63 -39.60
C VAL A 310 11.34 -8.66 -39.42
N PRO A 311 11.36 -9.85 -40.08
CA PRO A 311 10.37 -10.89 -39.83
C PRO A 311 10.21 -11.27 -38.35
N THR A 312 11.33 -11.45 -37.64
CA THR A 312 11.35 -11.79 -36.22
C THR A 312 10.70 -10.70 -35.38
N ARG A 313 10.95 -9.43 -35.72
CA ARG A 313 10.32 -8.29 -35.06
C ARG A 313 8.81 -8.23 -35.30
N LEU A 314 8.37 -8.35 -36.56
CA LEU A 314 6.95 -8.30 -36.91
C LEU A 314 6.14 -9.39 -36.19
N LEU A 315 6.78 -10.53 -35.90
CA LEU A 315 6.19 -11.67 -35.20
C LEU A 315 6.33 -11.64 -33.68
N GLU A 316 7.07 -10.69 -33.11
CA GLU A 316 7.22 -10.58 -31.66
C GLU A 316 5.85 -10.36 -31.00
N ARG A 317 5.67 -10.86 -29.76
CA ARG A 317 4.51 -10.56 -28.91
C ARG A 317 3.15 -10.76 -29.59
N LYS A 318 2.95 -11.96 -30.16
CA LYS A 318 1.74 -12.35 -30.90
C LYS A 318 1.49 -11.50 -32.14
N ALA A 319 2.53 -10.80 -32.60
CA ALA A 319 2.55 -10.09 -33.86
C ALA A 319 1.47 -9.01 -34.01
N THR A 320 1.08 -8.39 -32.90
CA THR A 320 -0.02 -7.43 -32.86
C THR A 320 0.52 -6.01 -32.91
N TRP A 321 0.04 -5.23 -33.86
CA TRP A 321 0.41 -3.83 -34.05
C TRP A 321 -0.85 -3.00 -34.18
N THR A 322 -0.95 -1.90 -33.44
CA THR A 322 -2.15 -1.07 -33.39
C THR A 322 -1.88 0.34 -33.86
N LEU A 323 -2.81 0.86 -34.65
CA LEU A 323 -2.75 2.23 -35.16
C LEU A 323 -2.80 3.23 -34.01
N GLN A 324 -1.81 4.14 -33.95
CA GLN A 324 -1.81 5.25 -33.02
C GLN A 324 -2.77 6.33 -33.54
N GLY A 325 -3.63 6.85 -32.65
CA GLY A 325 -4.50 7.97 -32.98
C GLY A 325 -5.91 7.59 -33.38
N ALA A 326 -6.79 7.51 -32.39
CA ALA A 326 -8.00 8.31 -32.34
C ALA A 326 -8.59 8.16 -30.94
N THR A 327 -9.12 9.26 -30.42
CA THR A 327 -10.10 9.25 -29.33
C THR A 327 -11.19 8.20 -29.61
N CYS A 328 -12.09 7.95 -28.64
CA CYS A 328 -13.25 7.05 -28.76
C CYS A 328 -14.22 7.31 -29.97
N THR A 329 -13.81 8.10 -30.95
CA THR A 329 -14.55 8.51 -32.14
C THR A 329 -14.22 7.69 -33.40
N ARG A 330 -13.16 6.87 -33.45
CA ARG A 330 -12.83 6.05 -34.63
C ARG A 330 -12.45 4.60 -34.29
N PRO A 331 -12.78 3.62 -35.18
CA PRO A 331 -12.32 2.24 -35.03
C PRO A 331 -10.80 2.15 -35.10
N TRP A 332 -10.21 1.28 -34.29
CA TRP A 332 -8.77 1.01 -34.31
C TRP A 332 -8.45 -0.09 -35.31
N LEU A 333 -7.36 0.09 -36.04
CA LEU A 333 -6.81 -0.93 -36.92
C LEU A 333 -5.78 -1.74 -36.14
N THR A 334 -5.91 -3.06 -36.21
CA THR A 334 -4.95 -4.00 -35.63
C THR A 334 -4.40 -4.90 -36.73
N LEU A 335 -3.10 -4.84 -36.93
CA LEU A 335 -2.38 -5.79 -37.79
C LEU A 335 -1.90 -6.96 -36.93
N VAL A 336 -2.20 -8.19 -37.37
CA VAL A 336 -1.74 -9.42 -36.73
C VAL A 336 -0.92 -10.22 -37.73
N PHE A 337 0.41 -10.27 -37.59
CA PHE A 337 1.25 -11.08 -38.47
C PHE A 337 1.23 -12.57 -38.03
N LYS A 338 1.25 -13.51 -38.98
CA LYS A 338 1.18 -14.94 -38.71
C LYS A 338 2.13 -15.73 -39.60
N GLY A 339 3.06 -16.44 -38.94
CA GLY A 339 3.98 -17.40 -39.53
C GLY A 339 4.95 -16.76 -40.51
N ALA A 340 6.25 -16.81 -40.23
CA ALA A 340 7.26 -16.47 -41.22
C ALA A 340 8.16 -17.69 -41.43
N GLY A 341 8.26 -18.15 -42.66
CA GLY A 341 9.51 -18.74 -43.12
C GLY A 341 10.52 -17.62 -43.33
N LYS A 342 11.79 -17.96 -43.61
CA LYS A 342 12.87 -16.97 -43.86
C LYS A 342 12.57 -15.96 -45.00
N THR A 343 11.55 -16.21 -45.82
CA THR A 343 11.22 -15.47 -47.05
C THR A 343 9.89 -14.72 -47.00
N GLY A 344 9.14 -14.76 -45.90
CA GLY A 344 7.85 -14.08 -45.77
C GLY A 344 6.79 -14.88 -45.02
N GLY A 345 5.59 -14.30 -44.93
CA GLY A 345 4.50 -14.81 -44.11
C GLY A 345 3.12 -14.35 -44.54
N THR A 346 2.14 -14.64 -43.70
CA THR A 346 0.80 -14.04 -43.83
C THR A 346 0.60 -12.99 -42.75
N ALA A 347 -0.24 -12.00 -43.01
CA ALA A 347 -0.76 -11.11 -41.98
C ALA A 347 -2.29 -11.09 -42.07
N ALA A 348 -2.94 -10.79 -40.98
CA ALA A 348 -4.37 -10.54 -40.94
C ALA A 348 -4.57 -9.10 -40.50
N LEU A 349 -5.33 -8.34 -41.28
CA LEU A 349 -5.83 -7.06 -40.83
C LEU A 349 -7.14 -7.32 -40.10
N ALA A 350 -7.20 -6.94 -38.83
CA ALA A 350 -8.41 -6.90 -38.04
C ALA A 350 -8.79 -5.44 -37.79
N VAL A 351 -10.07 -5.13 -37.91
CA VAL A 351 -10.62 -3.84 -37.48
C VAL A 351 -11.32 -4.09 -36.15
N VAL A 352 -10.97 -3.29 -35.16
CA VAL A 352 -11.56 -3.37 -33.82
C VAL A 352 -12.32 -2.06 -33.57
N GLU A 353 -13.64 -2.14 -33.42
CA GLU A 353 -14.48 -0.97 -33.10
C GLU A 353 -14.22 -0.56 -31.64
N SER A 354 -13.69 0.66 -31.42
CA SER A 354 -12.86 0.99 -30.26
C SER A 354 -13.58 1.13 -28.90
N CYS A 355 -14.92 1.24 -28.84
CA CYS A 355 -15.58 1.70 -27.59
C CYS A 355 -16.64 0.79 -27.00
N LYS A 356 -17.07 -0.28 -27.69
CA LYS A 356 -18.23 -1.09 -27.26
C LYS A 356 -17.89 -2.52 -26.83
N GLY A 357 -16.60 -2.86 -26.74
CA GLY A 357 -16.18 -4.24 -26.48
C GLY A 357 -16.68 -5.23 -27.54
N LYS A 358 -17.05 -4.73 -28.73
CA LYS A 358 -17.46 -5.60 -29.84
C LYS A 358 -16.26 -6.42 -30.31
N LYS A 359 -16.53 -7.65 -30.72
CA LYS A 359 -15.51 -8.56 -31.23
C LYS A 359 -14.83 -7.93 -32.45
N ALA A 360 -13.50 -8.07 -32.51
CA ALA A 360 -12.72 -7.73 -33.69
C ALA A 360 -13.38 -8.34 -34.93
N GLN A 361 -13.71 -7.52 -35.92
CA GLN A 361 -14.16 -8.01 -37.21
C GLN A 361 -12.90 -8.27 -38.05
N LYS A 362 -12.76 -9.51 -38.53
CA LYS A 362 -11.67 -9.85 -39.44
C LYS A 362 -11.94 -9.13 -40.76
N ALA A 363 -11.17 -8.09 -41.00
CA ALA A 363 -11.37 -7.15 -42.09
C ALA A 363 -10.68 -7.60 -43.37
N GLY A 364 -9.54 -8.29 -43.27
CA GLY A 364 -8.83 -8.79 -44.44
C GLY A 364 -7.78 -9.83 -44.11
N GLN A 365 -7.35 -10.56 -45.14
CA GLN A 365 -6.13 -11.35 -45.11
C GLN A 365 -5.12 -10.70 -46.04
N LEU A 366 -3.93 -10.52 -45.52
CA LEU A 366 -2.79 -9.88 -46.15
C LEU A 366 -1.73 -10.96 -46.42
N VAL A 367 -1.13 -10.92 -47.60
CA VAL A 367 0.09 -11.66 -47.87
C VAL A 367 1.21 -10.63 -47.87
N TRP A 368 2.31 -10.92 -47.17
CA TRP A 368 3.47 -10.05 -47.16
C TRP A 368 4.71 -10.82 -47.61
N LYS A 369 5.54 -10.16 -48.42
CA LYS A 369 6.86 -10.64 -48.80
C LYS A 369 7.90 -9.71 -48.22
N ALA A 370 8.88 -10.28 -47.52
CA ALA A 370 10.02 -9.49 -47.06
C ALA A 370 10.81 -9.01 -48.26
N SER A 371 10.99 -7.70 -48.40
CA SER A 371 12.03 -7.16 -49.26
C SER A 371 13.33 -7.02 -48.45
N ALA A 372 14.47 -7.01 -49.14
CA ALA A 372 15.76 -6.72 -48.52
C ALA A 372 15.86 -5.29 -47.94
N ALA A 373 14.92 -4.41 -48.28
CA ALA A 373 14.92 -2.99 -47.92
C ALA A 373 13.99 -2.66 -46.72
N GLY A 374 13.49 -3.66 -46.00
CA GLY A 374 12.59 -3.44 -44.85
C GLY A 374 11.19 -2.93 -45.23
N THR A 375 10.85 -2.99 -46.52
CA THR A 375 9.52 -2.69 -47.05
C THR A 375 8.75 -3.98 -47.31
N PHE A 376 7.44 -3.96 -47.04
CA PHE A 376 6.56 -5.10 -47.28
C PHE A 376 5.37 -4.66 -48.11
N GLU A 377 5.19 -5.25 -49.28
CA GLU A 377 3.93 -5.11 -49.98
C GLU A 377 2.86 -5.95 -49.28
N ILE A 378 1.75 -5.30 -48.99
CA ILE A 378 0.52 -5.89 -48.54
C ILE A 378 -0.49 -5.82 -49.67
N GLU A 379 -1.15 -6.94 -49.93
CA GLU A 379 -2.35 -6.99 -50.77
C GLU A 379 -3.58 -7.37 -49.94
N LEU A 380 -4.60 -6.51 -49.94
CA LEU A 380 -5.91 -6.79 -49.36
C LEU A 380 -6.72 -7.65 -50.33
N LYS A 381 -7.02 -8.89 -49.93
CA LYS A 381 -7.87 -9.76 -50.75
C LYS A 381 -9.34 -9.31 -50.84
N LYS A 382 -9.81 -8.48 -49.90
CA LYS A 382 -11.19 -7.96 -49.85
C LYS A 382 -11.18 -6.55 -49.23
N PRO A 383 -12.03 -5.64 -49.73
CA PRO A 383 -12.25 -4.35 -49.09
C PRO A 383 -12.84 -4.51 -47.68
N VAL A 384 -12.55 -3.54 -46.83
CA VAL A 384 -13.02 -3.48 -45.45
C VAL A 384 -14.21 -2.54 -45.40
N ASP A 385 -15.38 -3.04 -45.01
CA ASP A 385 -16.57 -2.21 -44.91
C ASP A 385 -16.34 -1.02 -43.96
N GLY A 386 -16.58 0.19 -44.47
CA GLY A 386 -16.43 1.43 -43.70
C GLY A 386 -15.00 1.95 -43.53
N VAL A 387 -13.99 1.30 -44.10
CA VAL A 387 -12.60 1.79 -44.10
C VAL A 387 -12.11 1.90 -45.55
N ALA A 388 -11.85 3.13 -46.00
CA ALA A 388 -11.20 3.38 -47.29
C ALA A 388 -9.74 2.92 -47.21
N PHE A 389 -9.50 1.66 -47.56
CA PHE A 389 -8.17 1.05 -47.55
C PHE A 389 -7.82 0.59 -48.97
N PRO A 390 -6.67 0.98 -49.53
CA PRO A 390 -6.31 0.62 -50.89
C PRO A 390 -6.05 -0.88 -51.02
N ALA A 391 -6.30 -1.44 -52.20
CA ALA A 391 -6.07 -2.86 -52.49
C ALA A 391 -4.62 -3.29 -52.26
N LYS A 392 -3.67 -2.35 -52.40
CA LYS A 392 -2.25 -2.53 -52.10
C LYS A 392 -1.79 -1.44 -51.15
N ALA A 393 -0.93 -1.79 -50.20
CA ALA A 393 -0.24 -0.85 -49.34
C ALA A 393 1.17 -1.37 -49.03
N THR A 394 2.07 -0.49 -48.67
CA THR A 394 3.44 -0.83 -48.27
C THR A 394 3.57 -0.60 -46.77
N ILE A 395 4.05 -1.61 -46.02
CA ILE A 395 4.60 -1.37 -44.68
C ILE A 395 6.00 -0.83 -44.84
N VAL A 396 6.23 0.33 -44.25
CA VAL A 396 7.55 0.91 -44.04
C VAL A 396 7.82 0.89 -42.55
N LEU A 397 8.88 0.21 -42.13
CA LEU A 397 9.37 0.37 -40.76
C LEU A 397 10.15 1.67 -40.68
N ASP A 398 9.92 2.44 -39.62
CA ASP A 398 10.72 3.62 -39.37
C ASP A 398 12.16 3.25 -38.97
N GLU A 399 13.08 4.22 -38.95
CA GLU A 399 14.49 3.96 -38.65
C GLU A 399 14.73 3.51 -37.20
N SER A 400 13.85 3.93 -36.27
CA SER A 400 13.85 3.40 -34.90
C SER A 400 13.26 1.99 -34.83
N TYR A 401 12.60 1.59 -35.91
CA TYR A 401 11.76 0.42 -36.11
C TYR A 401 10.58 0.33 -35.12
N GLN A 402 10.42 1.28 -34.20
CA GLN A 402 9.36 1.29 -33.18
C GLN A 402 7.97 1.50 -33.79
N GLN A 403 7.89 1.91 -35.06
CA GLN A 403 6.66 2.19 -35.75
C GLN A 403 6.61 1.50 -37.11
N ILE A 404 5.42 1.02 -37.47
CA ILE A 404 5.08 0.58 -38.81
C ILE A 404 4.22 1.67 -39.44
N LYS A 405 4.72 2.28 -40.51
CA LYS A 405 3.92 3.13 -41.37
C LYS A 405 3.27 2.28 -42.43
N LEU A 406 1.99 2.49 -42.63
CA LEU A 406 1.28 1.95 -43.76
C LEU A 406 1.14 3.03 -44.82
N VAL A 407 1.64 2.77 -46.03
CA VAL A 407 1.74 3.75 -47.12
C VAL A 407 0.96 3.25 -48.33
N ALA A 408 0.10 4.07 -48.91
CA ALA A 408 -0.65 3.74 -50.12
C ALA A 408 0.25 3.76 -51.38
N PRO A 409 -0.22 3.23 -52.54
CA PRO A 409 0.58 3.20 -53.76
C PRO A 409 0.93 4.59 -54.31
N ASP A 410 0.16 5.61 -53.95
CA ASP A 410 0.41 7.01 -54.29
C ASP A 410 1.42 7.69 -53.34
N GLY A 411 1.95 6.97 -52.35
CA GLY A 411 2.89 7.46 -51.36
C GLY A 411 2.26 8.12 -50.13
N SER A 412 0.92 8.21 -50.07
CA SER A 412 0.24 8.80 -48.89
C SER A 412 0.31 7.87 -47.67
N GLU A 413 0.53 8.43 -46.49
CA GLU A 413 0.53 7.67 -45.23
C GLU A 413 -0.92 7.39 -44.81
N LEU A 414 -1.29 6.11 -44.75
CA LEU A 414 -2.59 5.62 -44.30
C LEU A 414 -2.66 5.55 -42.77
N GLY A 415 -1.51 5.44 -42.11
CA GLY A 415 -1.41 5.49 -40.66
C GLY A 415 -0.13 4.90 -40.09
N THR A 416 0.18 5.27 -38.85
CA THR A 416 1.33 4.81 -38.08
C THR A 416 0.89 3.85 -36.97
N PHE A 417 1.46 2.65 -36.95
CA PHE A 417 1.15 1.56 -36.03
C PHE A 417 2.30 1.35 -35.05
N GLU A 418 1.97 1.15 -33.79
CA GLU A 418 2.92 0.82 -32.72
C GLU A 418 2.77 -0.65 -32.30
N PRO A 419 3.85 -1.30 -31.86
CA PRO A 419 3.80 -2.67 -31.36
C PRO A 419 2.91 -2.75 -30.11
N GLY A 420 2.05 -3.76 -30.08
CA GLY A 420 1.23 -4.11 -28.94
C GLY A 420 -0.27 -4.00 -29.14
N ALA A 421 -1.00 -4.24 -28.05
CA ALA A 421 -2.43 -3.95 -27.98
C ALA A 421 -2.65 -2.45 -27.74
N ALA A 422 -3.68 -1.90 -28.38
CA ALA A 422 -4.00 -0.49 -28.25
C ALA A 422 -4.21 -0.08 -26.78
N ARG A 423 -3.58 1.02 -26.38
CA ARG A 423 -3.83 1.65 -25.09
C ARG A 423 -5.27 2.16 -25.08
N VAL A 424 -6.08 1.65 -24.16
CA VAL A 424 -7.35 2.29 -23.82
C VAL A 424 -6.99 3.47 -22.93
N ASP A 425 -6.84 4.63 -23.56
CA ASP A 425 -6.71 5.88 -22.84
C ASP A 425 -8.09 6.27 -22.27
N ASP A 426 -8.32 5.90 -21.02
CA ASP A 426 -9.55 6.21 -20.28
C ASP A 426 -9.60 7.69 -19.83
N SER A 427 -8.58 8.52 -20.12
CA SER A 427 -8.53 9.94 -19.69
C SER A 427 -9.59 10.85 -20.33
N THR A 428 -10.50 10.29 -21.15
CA THR A 428 -11.62 11.01 -21.78
C THR A 428 -13.02 10.52 -21.34
N LEU A 429 -13.09 9.64 -20.34
CA LEU A 429 -14.30 9.36 -19.56
C LEU A 429 -14.24 10.10 -18.22
#